data_AF-A0AAD3DP30-F1
#
_entry.id   AF-A0AAD3DP30-F1
#
_cell.length_a   1.000
_cell.length_b   1.000
_cell.length_c   1.000
_cell.angle_alpha   90.00
_cell.angle_beta   90.00
_cell.angle_gamma   90.00
#
_symmetry.space_group_name_H-M   'P 1'
#
loop_
_entity.id
_entity.type
_entity.pdbx_description
1 polymer ?
#
loop_
_entity_poly.entity_id
_entity_poly.type
_entity_poly.pdbx_seq_one_letter_code
_entity_poly.pdbx_strand_id
1 'polypeptide(L)'
;VGEEEEEEEEEGGISSWFTSAAKHLDEVKLIGMFFSVEQQLMEAQAEAASPDAGDEAAASVARLSGELLLLFFGMPEELQLTCVSSPARRALLGGLRMQAGQAARLGQLMEMLGVGSE
;
A
#
# COMPACT_ATOMS: atom_id res chain seq x y z
N VAL A 1 11.07 41.80 40.88
CA VAL A 1 10.27 41.91 39.63
C VAL A 1 10.45 40.57 38.98
N GLY A 2 9.41 39.75 39.06
CA GLY A 2 9.46 38.31 38.80
C GLY A 2 9.65 38.02 37.33
N GLU A 3 10.41 36.97 37.07
CA GLU A 3 10.51 36.26 35.81
C GLU A 3 9.13 35.61 35.55
N GLU A 4 8.46 36.04 34.48
CA GLU A 4 7.35 35.31 33.90
C GLU A 4 7.97 34.27 32.96
N GLU A 5 8.26 33.09 33.50
CA GLU A 5 8.45 31.88 32.71
C GLU A 5 7.07 31.51 32.15
N GLU A 6 6.88 31.70 30.84
CA GLU A 6 5.80 31.07 30.09
C GLU A 6 6.03 29.55 30.14
N GLU A 7 5.36 28.88 31.07
CA GLU A 7 5.17 27.43 31.03
C GLU A 7 4.41 27.09 29.75
N GLU A 8 5.14 26.71 28.70
CA GLU A 8 4.58 25.95 27.59
C GLU A 8 4.00 24.66 28.17
N GLU A 9 2.66 24.57 28.20
CA GLU A 9 1.91 23.41 28.62
C GLU A 9 2.39 22.17 27.84
N GLU A 10 3.10 21.27 28.53
CA GLU A 10 3.35 19.90 28.10
C GLU A 10 2.01 19.13 28.00
N GLU A 11 1.21 19.41 26.98
CA GLU A 11 0.13 18.52 26.52
C GLU A 11 0.70 17.33 25.70
N GLY A 12 1.89 16.84 26.06
CA GLY A 12 2.52 15.64 25.53
C GLY A 12 2.15 14.39 26.33
N GLY A 13 0.92 14.34 26.87
CA GLY A 13 0.47 13.29 27.77
C GLY A 13 0.46 11.91 27.13
N ILE A 14 0.46 10.90 27.98
CA ILE A 14 0.35 9.47 27.65
C ILE A 14 -0.72 9.15 26.55
N SER A 15 -1.76 9.97 26.41
CA SER A 15 -2.74 9.87 25.31
C SER A 15 -2.17 10.06 23.90
N SER A 16 -1.19 10.96 23.73
CA SER A 16 -0.57 11.28 22.43
C SER A 16 0.23 10.11 21.87
N TRP A 17 1.01 9.40 22.71
CA TRP A 17 1.73 8.20 22.25
C TRP A 17 0.80 7.02 21.99
N PHE A 18 -0.29 6.84 22.76
CA PHE A 18 -1.27 5.77 22.47
C PHE A 18 -1.95 6.00 21.11
N THR A 19 -2.30 7.26 20.80
CA THR A 19 -2.93 7.61 19.52
C THR A 19 -1.96 7.41 18.36
N SER A 20 -0.69 7.80 18.54
CA SER A 20 0.38 7.56 17.57
C SER A 20 0.65 6.06 17.36
N ALA A 21 0.77 5.29 18.45
CA ALA A 21 1.00 3.85 18.38
C ALA A 21 -0.16 3.10 17.71
N ALA A 22 -1.41 3.47 17.98
CA ALA A 22 -2.58 2.87 17.34
C ALA A 22 -2.57 3.08 15.82
N LYS A 23 -2.25 4.30 15.36
CA LYS A 23 -2.09 4.60 13.93
C LYS A 23 -1.02 3.74 13.27
N HIS A 24 0.14 3.60 13.91
CA HIS A 24 1.22 2.75 13.40
C HIS A 24 0.83 1.27 13.35
N LEU A 25 0.05 0.77 14.31
CA LEU A 25 -0.45 -0.61 14.28
C LEU A 25 -1.43 -0.84 13.11
N ASP A 26 -2.26 0.13 12.77
CA ASP A 26 -3.18 0.03 11.64
C ASP A 26 -2.46 0.09 10.30
N GLU A 27 -1.43 0.93 10.18
CA GLU A 27 -0.50 0.95 9.03
C GLU A 27 0.20 -0.40 8.85
N VAL A 28 0.69 -1.01 9.93
CA VAL A 28 1.31 -2.36 9.92
C VAL A 28 0.32 -3.44 9.48
N LYS A 29 -0.95 -3.37 9.91
CA LYS A 29 -1.98 -4.30 9.43
C LYS A 29 -2.26 -4.11 7.95
N LEU A 30 -2.36 -2.87 7.48
CA LEU A 30 -2.63 -2.54 6.08
C LEU A 30 -1.53 -3.08 5.16
N ILE A 31 -0.26 -2.87 5.50
CA ILE A 31 0.84 -3.39 4.70
C ILE A 31 0.92 -4.92 4.78
N GLY A 32 0.62 -5.51 5.95
CA GLY A 32 0.53 -6.97 6.11
C GLY A 32 -0.56 -7.59 5.24
N MET A 33 -1.75 -6.98 5.20
CA MET A 33 -2.84 -7.41 4.30
C MET A 33 -2.43 -7.28 2.84
N PHE A 34 -1.78 -6.18 2.45
CA PHE A 34 -1.29 -5.98 1.09
C PHE A 34 -0.32 -7.09 0.68
N PHE A 35 0.67 -7.42 1.51
CA PHE A 35 1.62 -8.52 1.21
C PHE A 35 0.95 -9.89 1.18
N SER A 36 -0.05 -10.12 2.02
CA SER A 36 -0.80 -11.37 1.98
C SER A 36 -1.58 -11.54 0.67
N VAL A 37 -2.23 -10.48 0.19
CA VAL A 37 -2.95 -10.50 -1.09
C VAL A 37 -1.97 -10.55 -2.27
N GLU A 38 -0.83 -9.87 -2.19
CA GLU A 38 0.26 -9.97 -3.18
C GLU A 38 0.70 -11.42 -3.37
N GLN A 39 0.98 -12.12 -2.27
CA GLN A 39 1.38 -13.53 -2.29
C GLN A 39 0.29 -14.43 -2.89
N GLN A 40 -0.96 -14.28 -2.44
CA GLN A 40 -2.09 -15.06 -2.97
C GLN A 40 -2.32 -14.79 -4.46
N LEU A 41 -2.14 -13.55 -4.92
CA LEU A 41 -2.26 -13.20 -6.32
C LEU A 41 -1.17 -13.88 -7.15
N MET A 42 0.08 -13.89 -6.68
CA MET A 42 1.17 -14.59 -7.36
C MET A 42 0.91 -16.09 -7.46
N GLU A 43 0.40 -16.72 -6.39
CA GLU A 43 0.02 -18.13 -6.38
C GLU A 43 -1.12 -18.42 -7.36
N ALA A 44 -2.18 -17.61 -7.34
CA ALA A 44 -3.31 -17.75 -8.25
C ALA A 44 -2.92 -17.52 -9.72
N GLN A 45 -2.00 -16.60 -10.00
CA GLN A 45 -1.46 -16.38 -11.34
C GLN A 45 -0.64 -17.58 -11.82
N ALA A 46 0.16 -18.19 -10.95
CA ALA A 46 0.91 -19.39 -11.26
C ALA A 46 -0.03 -20.59 -11.54
N GLU A 47 -1.08 -20.73 -10.75
CA GLU A 47 -2.11 -21.76 -10.97
C GLU A 47 -2.87 -21.52 -12.28
N ALA A 48 -3.28 -20.29 -12.56
CA ALA A 48 -3.98 -19.91 -13.79
C ALA A 48 -3.12 -20.08 -15.07
N ALA A 49 -1.78 -20.12 -14.93
CA ALA A 49 -0.88 -20.40 -16.04
C ALA A 49 -0.78 -21.89 -16.40
N SER A 50 -1.35 -22.78 -15.57
CA SER A 50 -1.42 -24.21 -15.85
C SER A 50 -2.33 -24.49 -17.06
N PRO A 51 -1.96 -25.42 -17.96
CA PRO A 51 -2.82 -25.82 -19.09
C PRO A 51 -4.15 -26.44 -18.64
N ASP A 52 -4.21 -26.94 -17.39
CA ASP A 52 -5.41 -27.53 -16.79
C ASP A 52 -6.15 -26.54 -15.86
N ALA A 53 -5.79 -25.25 -15.90
CA ALA A 53 -6.43 -24.24 -15.07
C ALA A 53 -7.91 -24.09 -15.44
N GLY A 54 -8.79 -24.31 -14.45
CA GLY A 54 -10.22 -24.05 -14.58
C GLY A 54 -10.56 -22.57 -14.48
N ASP A 55 -11.81 -22.22 -14.81
CA ASP A 55 -12.33 -20.85 -14.73
C ASP A 55 -12.22 -20.23 -13.33
N GLU A 56 -12.18 -21.06 -12.28
CA GLU A 56 -12.00 -20.63 -10.89
C GLU A 56 -10.65 -19.96 -10.62
N ALA A 57 -9.59 -20.40 -11.30
CA ALA A 57 -8.25 -19.80 -11.17
C ALA A 57 -8.25 -18.37 -11.76
N ALA A 58 -8.87 -18.19 -12.93
CA ALA A 58 -9.01 -16.88 -13.56
C ALA A 58 -9.90 -15.93 -12.73
N ALA A 59 -10.99 -16.44 -12.15
CA ALA A 59 -11.85 -15.68 -11.24
C ALA A 59 -11.09 -15.24 -9.97
N SER A 60 -10.23 -16.11 -9.42
CA SER A 60 -9.40 -15.80 -8.25
C SER A 60 -8.38 -14.70 -8.57
N VAL A 61 -7.69 -14.78 -9.71
CA VAL A 61 -6.78 -13.71 -10.17
C VAL A 61 -7.52 -12.38 -10.31
N ALA A 62 -8.71 -12.37 -10.90
CA ALA A 62 -9.49 -11.14 -11.08
C ALA A 62 -9.90 -10.51 -9.72
N ARG A 63 -10.40 -11.33 -8.79
CA ARG A 63 -10.77 -10.88 -7.44
C ARG A 63 -9.57 -10.33 -6.69
N LEU A 64 -8.47 -11.08 -6.63
CA LEU A 64 -7.26 -10.71 -5.91
C LEU A 64 -6.59 -9.46 -6.50
N SER A 65 -6.62 -9.30 -7.82
CA SER A 65 -6.15 -8.07 -8.48
C SER A 65 -6.95 -6.85 -8.02
N GLY A 66 -8.28 -6.97 -7.92
CA GLY A 66 -9.14 -5.89 -7.41
C GLY A 66 -8.87 -5.56 -5.95
N GLU A 67 -8.72 -6.59 -5.10
CA GLU A 67 -8.40 -6.42 -3.68
C GLU A 67 -7.02 -5.76 -3.47
N LEU A 68 -6.01 -6.16 -4.25
CA LEU A 68 -4.67 -5.57 -4.15
C LEU A 68 -4.69 -4.08 -4.50
N LEU A 69 -5.41 -3.69 -5.55
CA LEU A 69 -5.59 -2.29 -5.93
C LEU A 69 -6.35 -1.51 -4.86
N LEU A 70 -7.39 -2.09 -4.28
CA LEU A 70 -8.17 -1.45 -3.21
C LEU A 70 -7.30 -1.20 -1.97
N LEU A 71 -6.49 -2.17 -1.57
CA LEU A 71 -5.54 -2.01 -0.47
C LEU A 71 -4.47 -0.96 -0.79
N PHE A 72 -3.88 -1.02 -2.00
CA PHE A 72 -2.85 -0.09 -2.43
C PHE A 72 -3.33 1.36 -2.46
N PHE A 73 -4.51 1.63 -3.03
CA PHE A 73 -5.02 3.01 -3.06
C PHE A 73 -5.69 3.44 -1.76
N GLY A 74 -5.96 2.49 -0.84
CA GLY A 74 -6.50 2.75 0.49
C GLY A 74 -5.44 3.02 1.57
N MET A 75 -4.17 2.67 1.35
CA MET A 75 -3.09 2.91 2.31
C MET A 75 -2.53 4.35 2.21
N PRO A 76 -1.93 4.89 3.29
CA PRO A 76 -1.24 6.18 3.27
C PRO A 76 -0.16 6.27 2.19
N GLU A 77 0.11 7.48 1.71
CA GLU A 77 1.05 7.73 0.62
C GLU A 77 2.47 7.19 0.91
N GLU A 78 2.93 7.31 2.15
CA GLU A 78 4.24 6.81 2.58
C GLU A 78 4.34 5.29 2.42
N LEU A 79 3.26 4.56 2.68
CA LEU A 79 3.19 3.12 2.44
C LEU A 79 3.08 2.81 0.95
N GLN A 80 2.33 3.61 0.18
CA GLN A 80 2.28 3.46 -1.28
C GLN A 80 3.67 3.61 -1.90
N LEU A 81 4.41 4.65 -1.50
CA LEU A 81 5.80 4.91 -1.91
C LEU A 81 6.74 3.77 -1.48
N THR A 82 6.55 3.24 -0.27
CA THR A 82 7.31 2.08 0.20
C THR A 82 7.05 0.85 -0.68
N CYS A 83 5.80 0.58 -1.05
CA CYS A 83 5.46 -0.50 -1.97
C CYS A 83 6.08 -0.31 -3.35
N VAL A 84 5.94 0.87 -3.95
CA VAL A 84 6.46 1.15 -5.30
C VAL A 84 7.97 1.39 -5.34
N SER A 85 8.66 1.46 -4.20
CA SER A 85 10.12 1.42 -4.16
C SER A 85 10.68 0.08 -4.67
N SER A 86 9.92 -1.01 -4.54
CA SER A 86 10.26 -2.34 -5.04
C SER A 86 9.97 -2.46 -6.55
N PRO A 87 10.97 -2.80 -7.39
CA PRO A 87 10.74 -3.03 -8.83
C PRO A 87 9.71 -4.13 -9.12
N ALA A 88 9.71 -5.20 -8.32
CA ALA A 88 8.77 -6.31 -8.49
C ALA A 88 7.32 -5.87 -8.27
N ARG A 89 7.09 -5.04 -7.24
CA ARG A 89 5.76 -4.50 -6.94
C ARG A 89 5.32 -3.47 -7.97
N ARG A 90 6.24 -2.66 -8.50
CA ARG A 90 5.91 -1.77 -9.63
C ARG A 90 5.46 -2.56 -10.86
N ALA A 91 6.18 -3.62 -11.21
CA ALA A 91 5.82 -4.47 -12.34
C ALA A 91 4.47 -5.16 -12.11
N LEU A 92 4.24 -5.68 -10.90
CA LEU A 92 2.95 -6.28 -10.53
C LEU A 92 1.81 -5.27 -10.66
N LEU A 93 1.91 -4.11 -9.99
CA LEU A 93 0.88 -3.08 -10.00
C LEU A 93 0.64 -2.53 -11.42
N GLY A 94 1.71 -2.28 -12.18
CA GLY A 94 1.62 -1.82 -13.57
C GLY A 94 0.99 -2.83 -14.53
N GLY A 95 1.02 -4.12 -14.20
CA GLY A 95 0.34 -5.18 -14.94
C GLY A 95 -1.15 -5.33 -14.64
N LEU A 96 -1.67 -4.68 -13.59
CA LEU A 96 -3.07 -4.79 -13.21
C LEU A 96 -3.97 -3.88 -14.04
N ARG A 97 -5.20 -4.35 -14.28
CA ARG A 97 -6.24 -3.53 -14.92
C ARG A 97 -6.73 -2.46 -13.95
N MET A 98 -6.32 -1.23 -14.20
CA MET A 98 -6.64 -0.07 -13.38
C MET A 98 -7.54 0.93 -14.11
N GLN A 99 -8.27 1.73 -13.34
CA GLN A 99 -8.95 2.92 -13.87
C GLN A 99 -7.91 4.00 -14.24
N ALA A 100 -8.27 4.92 -15.14
CA ALA A 100 -7.35 5.96 -15.61
C ALA A 100 -6.77 6.82 -14.46
N GLY A 101 -7.58 7.17 -13.46
CA GLY A 101 -7.11 7.93 -12.29
C GLY A 101 -6.13 7.15 -11.40
N GLN A 102 -6.34 5.83 -11.28
CA GLN A 102 -5.43 4.95 -10.54
C GLN A 102 -4.09 4.80 -11.26
N ALA A 103 -4.12 4.62 -12.59
CA ALA A 103 -2.91 4.56 -13.40
C ALA A 103 -2.11 5.88 -13.34
N ALA A 104 -2.79 7.03 -13.42
CA ALA A 104 -2.16 8.34 -13.28
C ALA A 104 -1.52 8.53 -11.90
N ARG A 105 -2.22 8.13 -10.82
CA ARG A 105 -1.68 8.16 -9.46
C ARG A 105 -0.46 7.26 -9.30
N LEU A 106 -0.47 6.04 -9.86
CA LEU A 106 0.70 5.15 -9.85
C LEU A 106 1.89 5.79 -10.57
N GLY A 107 1.65 6.43 -11.72
CA GLY A 107 2.67 7.19 -12.44
C GLY A 107 3.29 8.32 -11.60
N GLN A 108 2.46 9.11 -10.92
CA GLN A 108 2.94 10.18 -10.02
C GLN A 108 3.83 9.63 -8.90
N LEU A 109 3.44 8.52 -8.27
CA LEU A 109 4.25 7.88 -7.21
C LEU A 109 5.60 7.40 -7.75
N MET A 110 5.63 6.88 -8.98
CA MET A 110 6.88 6.46 -9.62
C MET A 110 7.77 7.67 -9.96
N GLU A 111 7.21 8.77 -10.46
CA GLU A 111 7.92 10.03 -10.70
C GLU A 111 8.52 10.61 -9.41
N MET A 112 7.77 10.59 -8.30
CA MET A 112 8.25 11.04 -6.99
C MET A 112 9.48 10.26 -6.51
N LEU A 113 9.57 8.98 -6.86
CA LEU A 113 10.74 8.14 -6.57
C LEU A 113 11.90 8.33 -7.56
N GLY A 114 11.75 9.20 -8.55
CA GLY A 114 12.70 9.35 -9.65
C GLY A 114 12.71 8.15 -10.60
N VAL A 115 11.67 7.31 -10.55
CA VAL A 115 11.47 6.16 -11.43
C VAL A 115 10.61 6.63 -12.60
N GLY A 116 11.14 7.51 -13.45
CA GLY A 116 10.40 8.11 -14.56
C GLY A 116 11.28 8.43 -15.76
N SER A 117 11.09 7.66 -16.83
CA SER A 117 11.53 7.84 -18.22
C SER A 117 12.99 7.50 -18.57
N GLU A 118 13.23 6.22 -18.90
CA GLU A 118 14.13 5.81 -20.00
C GLU A 118 13.32 5.04 -21.05
#